data_AF-A0A7X7MD48-F1
#
_entry.id   AF-A0A7X7MD48-F1
#
_cell.length_a   1.000
_cell.length_b   1.000
_cell.length_c   1.000
_cell.angle_alpha   90.00
_cell.angle_beta   90.00
_cell.angle_gamma   90.00
#
_symmetry.space_group_name_H-M   'P 1'
#
loop_
_entity.id
_entity.type
_entity.pdbx_description
1 polymer ?
#
loop_
_entity_poly.entity_id
_entity_poly.type
_entity_poly.pdbx_seq_one_letter_code
_entity_poly.pdbx_strand_id
1 'polypeptide(L)'
;MSTRFCRLARSLLRTCLPGCLTFVAAAGAILLLTWPWAAHFSGEFLAHWDPPFHAWKLEFMARNILRGDLFLTASEANVLYPHAGALYFEALQWPPALAAAALFRWTAWPPELVYHVVLVLFWALSAPCMYALLRELGLRRAAAGFGSLLFCTLPHRISYMVEFQMQLIFALPLFYLFLLRFLRRQRVADGIGLAFAWWLQAVCELYQAVFLLLTAPFIVAACLAAAPRRLLSRRFWLAAGAGLLTVCALLHPLLTPYLLQRSSGAMQRPIGEVVLHSTQPLAYLLPFNR
;
A
#
# COMPACT_ATOMS: atom_id res chain seq x y z
N MET A 1 -36.77 3.03 -19.81
CA MET A 1 -35.40 2.58 -19.46
C MET A 1 -34.37 3.71 -19.30
N SER A 2 -34.40 4.78 -20.11
CA SER A 2 -33.45 5.92 -20.07
C SER A 2 -33.32 6.65 -18.70
N THR A 3 -34.40 6.83 -17.96
CA THR A 3 -34.41 7.64 -16.72
C THR A 3 -33.79 6.95 -15.48
N ARG A 4 -33.72 5.61 -15.45
CA ARG A 4 -33.04 4.87 -14.37
C ARG A 4 -31.52 4.85 -14.58
N PHE A 5 -31.09 4.68 -15.82
CA PHE A 5 -29.67 4.73 -16.21
C PHE A 5 -29.07 6.11 -15.93
N CYS A 6 -29.77 7.19 -16.29
CA CYS A 6 -29.31 8.55 -16.03
C CYS A 6 -29.22 8.89 -14.53
N ARG A 7 -30.11 8.34 -13.69
CA ARG A 7 -30.04 8.49 -12.22
C ARG A 7 -28.90 7.69 -11.60
N LEU A 8 -28.68 6.45 -12.05
CA LEU A 8 -27.57 5.62 -11.60
C LEU A 8 -26.22 6.27 -11.95
N ALA A 9 -26.07 6.75 -13.19
CA ALA A 9 -24.88 7.45 -13.65
C ALA A 9 -24.60 8.72 -12.81
N ARG A 10 -25.62 9.56 -12.56
CA ARG A 10 -25.48 10.74 -11.70
C ARG A 10 -25.12 10.40 -10.25
N SER A 11 -25.63 9.28 -9.72
CA SER A 11 -25.31 8.81 -8.37
C SER A 11 -23.85 8.33 -8.27
N LEU A 12 -23.41 7.53 -9.24
CA LEU A 12 -22.02 7.06 -9.33
C LEU A 12 -21.06 8.24 -9.51
N LEU A 13 -21.35 9.16 -10.43
CA LEU A 13 -20.58 10.38 -10.63
C LEU A 13 -20.47 11.20 -9.34
N ARG A 14 -21.57 11.45 -8.63
CA ARG A 14 -21.53 12.20 -7.36
C ARG A 14 -20.73 11.51 -6.26
N THR A 15 -20.65 10.18 -6.30
CA THR A 15 -19.94 9.39 -5.30
C THR A 15 -18.45 9.28 -5.60
N CYS A 16 -18.08 9.12 -6.88
CA CYS A 16 -16.70 8.93 -7.33
C CYS A 16 -15.98 10.26 -7.60
N LEU A 17 -16.67 11.29 -8.07
CA LEU A 17 -16.08 12.59 -8.44
C LEU A 17 -15.20 13.19 -7.33
N PRO A 18 -15.62 13.24 -6.05
CA PRO A 18 -14.76 13.78 -5.00
C PRO A 18 -13.43 13.02 -4.86
N GLY A 19 -13.45 11.70 -5.00
CA GLY A 19 -12.23 10.88 -4.94
C GLY A 19 -11.32 11.09 -6.17
N CYS A 20 -11.90 11.20 -7.36
CA CYS A 20 -11.13 11.55 -8.56
C CYS A 20 -10.49 12.93 -8.45
N LEU A 21 -11.22 13.92 -7.91
CA LEU A 21 -10.69 15.26 -7.69
C LEU A 21 -9.54 15.27 -6.68
N THR A 22 -9.65 14.54 -5.56
CA THR A 22 -8.54 14.46 -4.60
C THR A 22 -7.33 13.74 -5.16
N PHE A 23 -7.54 12.71 -5.99
CA PHE A 23 -6.46 12.02 -6.70
C PHE A 23 -5.70 12.97 -7.65
N VAL A 24 -6.42 13.68 -8.54
CA VAL A 24 -5.81 14.62 -9.49
C VAL A 24 -5.10 15.76 -8.76
N ALA A 25 -5.73 16.32 -7.72
CA ALA A 25 -5.12 17.36 -6.90
C ALA A 25 -3.83 16.89 -6.22
N ALA A 26 -3.82 15.66 -5.68
CA ALA A 26 -2.62 15.09 -5.05
C ALA A 26 -1.51 14.82 -6.08
N ALA A 27 -1.83 14.24 -7.24
CA ALA A 27 -0.86 14.02 -8.30
C ALA A 27 -0.22 15.34 -8.75
N GLY A 28 -1.03 16.38 -8.97
CA GLY A 28 -0.53 17.72 -9.31
C GLY A 28 0.34 18.32 -8.22
N ALA A 29 -0.07 18.23 -6.95
CA ALA A 29 0.71 18.75 -5.83
C ALA A 29 2.04 18.01 -5.62
N ILE A 30 2.06 16.69 -5.80
CA ILE A 30 3.29 15.90 -5.75
C ILE A 30 4.27 16.42 -6.80
N LEU A 31 3.84 16.48 -8.07
CA LEU A 31 4.68 16.95 -9.18
C LEU A 31 5.15 18.40 -8.99
N LEU A 32 4.31 19.28 -8.43
CA LEU A 32 4.68 20.67 -8.14
C LEU A 32 5.71 20.78 -7.01
N LEU A 33 5.58 19.96 -5.96
CA LEU A 33 6.52 19.97 -4.84
C LEU A 33 7.85 19.30 -5.19
N THR A 34 7.82 18.35 -6.12
CA THR A 34 9.00 17.67 -6.66
C THR A 34 9.39 18.19 -8.04
N TRP A 35 9.11 19.48 -8.32
CA TRP A 35 9.25 20.07 -9.65
C TRP A 35 10.63 19.90 -10.31
N PRO A 36 11.79 19.91 -9.61
CA PRO A 36 13.08 19.73 -10.28
C PRO A 36 13.19 18.33 -10.91
N TRP A 37 12.68 17.31 -10.23
CA TRP A 37 12.57 15.95 -10.76
C TRP A 37 11.47 15.84 -11.82
N ALA A 38 10.31 16.48 -11.60
CA ALA A 38 9.22 16.48 -12.57
C ALA A 38 9.62 17.12 -13.92
N ALA A 39 10.60 18.03 -13.93
CA ALA A 39 11.15 18.61 -15.17
C ALA A 39 11.98 17.60 -15.99
N HIS A 40 12.52 16.54 -15.36
CA HIS A 40 13.39 15.52 -15.97
C HIS A 40 12.76 14.11 -15.93
N PHE A 41 11.42 14.06 -15.85
CA PHE A 41 10.61 12.87 -15.54
C PHE A 41 10.79 11.68 -16.51
N SER A 42 11.32 11.89 -17.72
CA SER A 42 11.47 10.84 -18.74
C SER A 42 12.88 10.24 -18.82
N GLY A 43 13.83 10.68 -17.99
CA GLY A 43 15.22 10.21 -18.12
C GLY A 43 16.07 10.29 -16.86
N GLU A 44 15.65 11.02 -15.83
CA GLU A 44 16.43 11.16 -14.60
C GLU A 44 15.64 10.69 -13.38
N PHE A 45 16.30 9.89 -12.55
CA PHE A 45 15.80 9.50 -11.25
C PHE A 45 16.05 10.60 -10.22
N LEU A 46 15.27 10.58 -9.14
CA LEU A 46 15.68 11.28 -7.93
C LEU A 46 17.08 10.81 -7.50
N ALA A 47 17.95 11.74 -7.12
CA ALA A 47 19.36 11.50 -6.87
C ALA A 47 19.60 10.63 -5.62
N HIS A 48 19.46 9.31 -5.80
CA HIS A 48 19.67 8.28 -4.79
C HIS A 48 19.88 6.92 -5.49
N TRP A 49 20.38 5.91 -4.76
CA TRP A 49 20.60 4.57 -5.34
C TRP A 49 19.32 3.71 -5.36
N ASP A 50 18.33 3.99 -4.51
CA ASP A 50 17.08 3.21 -4.45
C ASP A 50 16.18 3.35 -5.68
N PRO A 51 15.96 4.55 -6.28
CA PRO A 51 15.01 4.67 -7.39
C PRO A 51 15.39 3.82 -8.63
N PRO A 52 16.65 3.80 -9.11
CA PRO A 52 17.04 2.89 -10.19
C PRO A 52 16.83 1.41 -9.83
N PHE A 53 17.12 1.02 -8.59
CA PHE A 53 16.88 -0.34 -8.11
C PHE A 53 15.40 -0.72 -8.15
N HIS A 54 14.52 0.15 -7.65
CA HIS A 54 13.08 -0.08 -7.70
C HIS A 54 12.52 -0.06 -9.13
N ALA A 55 13.07 0.76 -10.02
CA ALA A 55 12.69 0.77 -11.43
C ALA A 55 13.03 -0.56 -12.12
N TRP A 56 14.26 -1.06 -11.96
CA TRP A 56 14.67 -2.37 -12.44
C TRP A 56 13.77 -3.48 -11.90
N LYS A 57 13.51 -3.47 -10.59
CA LYS A 57 12.66 -4.49 -9.95
C LYS A 57 11.24 -4.47 -10.50
N LEU A 58 10.65 -3.27 -10.61
CA LEU A 58 9.30 -3.09 -11.12
C LEU A 58 9.18 -3.57 -12.57
N GLU A 59 10.17 -3.26 -13.41
CA GLU A 59 10.26 -3.76 -14.77
C GLU A 59 10.39 -5.28 -14.83
N PHE A 60 11.30 -5.85 -14.04
CA PHE A 60 11.54 -7.28 -13.99
C PHE A 60 10.25 -8.03 -13.61
N MET A 61 9.57 -7.57 -12.56
CA MET A 61 8.29 -8.09 -12.12
C MET A 61 7.21 -7.99 -13.19
N ALA A 62 7.07 -6.83 -13.82
CA ALA A 62 6.09 -6.60 -14.87
C ALA A 62 6.29 -7.53 -16.07
N ARG A 63 7.56 -7.74 -16.48
CA ARG A 63 7.90 -8.68 -17.56
C ARG A 63 7.55 -10.13 -17.21
N ASN A 64 7.71 -10.55 -15.96
CA ASN A 64 7.31 -11.90 -15.52
C ASN A 64 5.78 -12.08 -15.54
N ILE A 65 5.04 -11.08 -15.03
CA ILE A 65 3.58 -11.05 -15.12
C ILE A 65 3.12 -11.17 -16.59
N LEU A 66 3.77 -10.44 -17.51
CA LEU A 66 3.45 -10.48 -18.94
C LEU A 66 3.76 -11.82 -19.62
N ARG A 67 4.62 -12.64 -19.03
CA ARG A 67 4.94 -14.02 -19.46
C ARG A 67 4.03 -15.07 -18.81
N GLY A 68 3.13 -14.67 -17.91
CA GLY A 68 2.19 -15.56 -17.23
C GLY A 68 2.64 -16.03 -15.84
N ASP A 69 3.80 -15.59 -15.35
CA ASP A 69 4.24 -15.89 -13.98
C ASP A 69 3.76 -14.81 -13.00
N LEU A 70 2.48 -14.89 -12.64
CA LEU A 70 1.85 -13.92 -11.74
C LEU A 70 2.44 -13.98 -10.33
N PHE A 71 2.76 -15.18 -9.83
CA PHE A 71 3.26 -15.41 -8.47
C PHE A 71 4.79 -15.38 -8.38
N LEU A 72 5.46 -15.14 -9.51
CA LEU A 72 6.90 -14.96 -9.65
C LEU A 72 7.72 -16.21 -9.27
N THR A 73 7.04 -17.36 -9.15
CA THR A 73 7.53 -18.60 -8.54
C THR A 73 8.68 -19.25 -9.32
N ALA A 74 8.85 -18.88 -10.58
CA ALA A 74 9.91 -19.40 -11.46
C ALA A 74 10.93 -18.32 -11.85
N SER A 75 10.81 -17.11 -11.32
CA SER A 75 11.60 -15.97 -11.76
C SER A 75 12.90 -15.82 -10.95
N GLU A 76 14.02 -16.08 -11.60
CA GLU A 76 15.35 -15.82 -11.05
C GLU A 76 15.78 -14.39 -11.36
N ALA A 77 15.88 -13.56 -10.32
CA ALA A 77 16.40 -12.21 -10.48
C ALA A 77 17.88 -12.26 -10.88
N ASN A 78 18.31 -11.34 -11.74
CA ASN A 78 19.72 -11.19 -12.13
C ASN A 78 20.56 -10.46 -11.07
N VAL A 79 20.25 -10.67 -9.79
CA VAL A 79 20.90 -10.01 -8.64
C VAL A 79 21.24 -11.05 -7.57
N LEU A 80 22.30 -10.81 -6.80
CA LEU A 80 22.71 -11.64 -5.65
C LEU A 80 23.05 -13.09 -6.02
N TYR A 81 23.75 -13.30 -7.15
CA TYR A 81 24.31 -14.62 -7.49
C TYR A 81 25.18 -15.17 -6.33
N PRO A 82 25.09 -16.48 -5.99
CA PRO A 82 24.35 -17.56 -6.66
C PRO A 82 22.94 -17.83 -6.09
N HIS A 83 22.35 -16.89 -5.36
CA HIS A 83 21.11 -17.15 -4.64
C HIS A 83 19.89 -17.13 -5.55
N ALA A 84 19.19 -18.26 -5.59
CA ALA A 84 17.90 -18.37 -6.23
C ALA A 84 16.83 -17.54 -5.49
N GLY A 85 15.82 -17.06 -6.21
CA GLY A 85 14.67 -16.36 -5.62
C GLY A 85 15.00 -15.02 -4.98
N ALA A 86 16.12 -14.38 -5.35
CA ALA A 86 16.60 -13.15 -4.75
C ALA A 86 15.61 -11.96 -4.83
N LEU A 87 14.62 -12.01 -5.74
CA LEU A 87 13.53 -11.05 -5.82
C LEU A 87 12.69 -11.00 -4.52
N TYR A 88 12.61 -12.12 -3.81
CA TYR A 88 11.81 -12.29 -2.59
C TYR A 88 12.51 -11.88 -1.30
N PHE A 89 13.76 -11.41 -1.40
CA PHE A 89 14.39 -10.70 -0.29
C PHE A 89 13.77 -9.33 -0.04
N GLU A 90 13.02 -8.83 -1.01
CA GLU A 90 12.37 -7.53 -0.99
C GLU A 90 10.84 -7.65 -1.13
N ALA A 91 10.12 -6.59 -0.74
CA ALA A 91 8.66 -6.59 -0.75
C ALA A 91 8.08 -6.88 -2.15
N LEU A 92 7.04 -7.70 -2.24
CA LEU A 92 6.51 -8.14 -3.54
C LEU A 92 6.01 -7.00 -4.44
N GLN A 93 5.60 -5.83 -3.95
CA GLN A 93 5.16 -4.68 -4.76
C GLN A 93 4.15 -5.07 -5.88
N TRP A 94 3.23 -5.98 -5.56
CA TRP A 94 2.40 -6.65 -6.57
C TRP A 94 1.43 -5.71 -7.30
N PRO A 95 0.69 -4.82 -6.59
CA PRO A 95 -0.18 -3.84 -7.24
C PRO A 95 0.55 -2.89 -8.20
N PRO A 96 1.69 -2.25 -7.84
CA PRO A 96 2.43 -1.45 -8.80
C PRO A 96 3.02 -2.27 -9.95
N ALA A 97 3.46 -3.51 -9.72
CA ALA A 97 3.93 -4.39 -10.80
C ALA A 97 2.84 -4.71 -11.83
N LEU A 98 1.59 -4.90 -11.40
CA LEU A 98 0.46 -5.06 -12.31
C LEU A 98 0.20 -3.79 -13.13
N ALA A 99 0.28 -2.61 -12.51
CA ALA A 99 0.14 -1.34 -13.21
C ALA A 99 1.27 -1.14 -14.24
N ALA A 100 2.51 -1.45 -13.86
CA ALA A 100 3.66 -1.43 -14.77
C ALA A 100 3.50 -2.43 -15.92
N ALA A 101 3.04 -3.66 -15.67
CA ALA A 101 2.77 -4.66 -16.70
C ALA A 101 1.73 -4.16 -17.71
N ALA A 102 0.67 -3.52 -17.24
CA ALA A 102 -0.30 -2.88 -18.13
C ALA A 102 0.35 -1.79 -18.98
N LEU A 103 1.12 -0.88 -18.37
CA LEU A 103 1.80 0.19 -19.13
C LEU A 103 2.77 -0.37 -20.17
N PHE A 104 3.60 -1.35 -19.84
CA PHE A 104 4.51 -1.99 -20.80
C PHE A 104 3.78 -2.77 -21.91
N ARG A 105 2.59 -3.31 -21.63
CA ARG A 105 1.79 -4.00 -22.66
C ARG A 105 1.23 -3.05 -23.70
N TRP A 106 0.79 -1.86 -23.28
CA TRP A 106 0.01 -0.93 -24.10
C TRP A 106 0.81 0.29 -24.57
N THR A 107 2.03 0.47 -24.09
CA THR A 107 2.90 1.60 -24.44
C THR A 107 4.30 1.10 -24.79
N ALA A 108 5.05 1.90 -25.54
CA ALA A 108 6.49 1.70 -25.78
C ALA A 108 7.34 2.60 -24.87
N TRP A 109 6.85 2.91 -23.66
CA TRP A 109 7.53 3.80 -22.74
C TRP A 109 8.80 3.16 -22.15
N PRO A 110 9.86 3.96 -21.94
CA PRO A 110 11.06 3.46 -21.31
C PRO A 110 10.79 3.13 -19.82
N PRO A 111 11.53 2.18 -19.22
CA PRO A 111 11.28 1.70 -17.85
C PRO A 111 11.27 2.80 -16.78
N GLU A 112 12.11 3.82 -16.95
CA GLU A 112 12.22 4.99 -16.08
C GLU A 112 10.90 5.76 -16.04
N LEU A 113 10.31 6.02 -17.21
CA LEU A 113 9.03 6.71 -17.32
C LEU A 113 7.90 5.89 -16.69
N VAL A 114 7.88 4.58 -16.93
CA VAL A 114 6.89 3.68 -16.32
C VAL A 114 7.00 3.70 -14.80
N TYR A 115 8.22 3.63 -14.26
CA TYR A 115 8.47 3.72 -12.83
C TYR A 115 7.95 5.03 -12.24
N HIS A 116 8.30 6.18 -12.83
CA HIS A 116 7.85 7.49 -12.32
C HIS A 116 6.33 7.65 -12.38
N VAL A 117 5.68 7.20 -13.46
CA VAL A 117 4.21 7.22 -13.58
C VAL A 117 3.57 6.35 -12.49
N VAL A 118 4.09 5.14 -12.27
CA VAL A 118 3.57 4.23 -11.24
C VAL A 118 3.80 4.80 -9.84
N LEU A 119 4.96 5.41 -9.57
CA LEU A 119 5.24 6.09 -8.31
C LEU A 119 4.20 7.18 -8.01
N VAL A 120 3.98 8.11 -8.95
CA VAL A 120 3.00 9.19 -8.79
C VAL A 120 1.58 8.63 -8.65
N LEU A 121 1.23 7.61 -9.44
CA LEU A 121 -0.08 6.96 -9.38
C LEU A 121 -0.38 6.41 -7.99
N PHE A 122 0.52 5.60 -7.42
CA PHE A 122 0.28 4.97 -6.12
C PHE A 122 0.43 5.92 -4.95
N TRP A 123 1.31 6.92 -5.05
CA TRP A 123 1.39 8.01 -4.09
C TRP A 123 0.07 8.80 -4.07
N ALA A 124 -0.40 9.27 -5.22
CA ALA A 124 -1.65 10.03 -5.33
C ALA A 124 -2.90 9.19 -4.97
N LEU A 125 -2.87 7.87 -5.17
CA LEU A 125 -3.95 6.95 -4.77
C LEU A 125 -4.20 6.98 -3.25
N SER A 126 -3.22 7.40 -2.46
CA SER A 126 -3.41 7.63 -1.02
C SER A 126 -4.48 8.69 -0.72
N ALA A 127 -4.64 9.71 -1.58
CA ALA A 127 -5.58 10.81 -1.36
C ALA A 127 -7.05 10.38 -1.36
N PRO A 128 -7.60 9.69 -2.37
CA PRO A 128 -9.00 9.23 -2.33
C PRO A 128 -9.25 8.25 -1.17
N CYS A 129 -8.28 7.40 -0.82
CA CYS A 129 -8.38 6.49 0.32
C CYS A 129 -8.47 7.24 1.65
N MET A 130 -7.58 8.23 1.85
CA MET A 130 -7.58 9.09 3.03
C MET A 130 -8.83 9.97 3.10
N TYR A 131 -9.27 10.52 1.96
CA TYR A 131 -10.52 11.26 1.87
C TYR A 131 -11.69 10.40 2.37
N ALA A 132 -11.80 9.15 1.91
CA ALA A 132 -12.86 8.24 2.34
C ALA A 132 -12.81 7.96 3.86
N LEU A 133 -11.62 7.76 4.43
CA LEU A 133 -11.42 7.62 5.87
C LEU A 133 -11.86 8.88 6.65
N LEU A 134 -11.42 10.06 6.23
CA LEU A 134 -11.79 11.32 6.89
C LEU A 134 -13.30 11.58 6.82
N ARG A 135 -13.95 11.20 5.71
CA ARG A 135 -15.42 11.26 5.61
C ARG A 135 -16.11 10.28 6.56
N GLU A 136 -15.56 9.09 6.78
CA GLU A 136 -16.07 8.12 7.77
C GLU A 136 -15.85 8.59 9.21
N LEU A 137 -14.82 9.40 9.46
CA LEU A 137 -14.60 10.08 10.74
C LEU A 137 -15.52 11.28 10.97
N GLY A 138 -16.33 11.67 9.97
CA GLY A 138 -17.34 12.72 10.10
C GLY A 138 -16.91 14.09 9.58
N LEU A 139 -15.73 14.21 8.96
CA LEU A 139 -15.28 15.50 8.42
C LEU A 139 -16.16 15.96 7.23
N ARG A 140 -16.33 17.28 7.12
CA ARG A 140 -16.96 17.92 5.96
C ARG A 140 -16.09 17.72 4.72
N ARG A 141 -16.71 17.80 3.53
CA ARG A 141 -16.05 17.55 2.23
C ARG A 141 -14.76 18.36 2.03
N ALA A 142 -14.81 19.66 2.31
CA ALA A 142 -13.65 20.54 2.16
C ALA A 142 -12.49 20.14 3.09
N ALA A 143 -12.77 19.93 4.38
CA ALA A 143 -11.77 19.50 5.36
C ALA A 143 -11.18 18.12 5.03
N ALA A 144 -12.01 17.18 4.58
CA ALA A 144 -11.53 15.86 4.14
C ALA A 144 -10.68 15.96 2.86
N GLY A 145 -11.05 16.82 1.91
CA GLY A 145 -10.28 17.07 0.70
C GLY A 145 -8.91 17.63 1.04
N PHE A 146 -8.86 18.70 1.83
CA PHE A 146 -7.61 19.30 2.30
C PHE A 146 -6.76 18.32 3.12
N GLY A 147 -7.36 17.59 4.06
CA GLY A 147 -6.66 16.60 4.88
C GLY A 147 -6.08 15.44 4.07
N SER A 148 -6.77 15.02 3.00
CA SER A 148 -6.23 13.99 2.09
C SER A 148 -5.06 14.48 1.23
N LEU A 149 -5.09 15.75 0.83
CA LEU A 149 -3.98 16.37 0.11
C LEU A 149 -2.78 16.51 1.03
N LEU A 150 -2.99 17.07 2.23
CA LEU A 150 -1.97 17.20 3.27
C LEU A 150 -1.35 15.84 3.57
N PHE A 151 -2.15 14.79 3.71
CA PHE A 151 -1.65 13.43 3.94
C PHE A 151 -0.67 12.98 2.86
N CYS A 152 -0.81 13.40 1.61
CA CYS A 152 0.12 13.03 0.53
C CYS A 152 1.35 13.93 0.48
N THR A 153 1.24 15.18 0.92
CA THR A 153 2.30 16.21 0.81
C THR A 153 2.97 16.55 2.14
N LEU A 154 2.72 15.79 3.21
CA LEU A 154 3.38 15.95 4.50
C LEU A 154 4.91 15.97 4.32
N PRO A 155 5.66 16.85 5.01
CA PRO A 155 7.12 16.89 4.89
C PRO A 155 7.79 15.53 5.11
N HIS A 156 7.26 14.74 6.06
CA HIS A 156 7.69 13.36 6.30
C HIS A 156 7.50 12.45 5.09
N ARG A 157 6.42 12.60 4.32
CA ARG A 157 6.24 11.82 3.09
C ARG A 157 7.17 12.27 1.98
N ILE A 158 7.38 13.58 1.89
CA ILE A 158 8.32 14.16 0.92
C ILE A 158 9.74 13.70 1.23
N SER A 159 10.14 13.60 2.50
CA SER A 159 11.47 13.08 2.86
C SER A 159 11.68 11.63 2.43
N TYR A 160 10.61 10.85 2.26
CA TYR A 160 10.65 9.48 1.76
C TYR A 160 10.38 9.35 0.25
N MET A 161 10.57 10.40 -0.53
CA MET A 161 10.22 10.40 -1.97
C MET A 161 11.13 9.48 -2.81
N VAL A 162 12.30 9.11 -2.31
CA VAL A 162 13.25 8.22 -3.01
C VAL A 162 12.95 6.74 -2.73
N GLU A 163 12.31 6.43 -1.62
CA GLU A 163 11.93 5.09 -1.18
C GLU A 163 10.55 4.72 -1.73
N PHE A 164 10.53 4.16 -2.94
CA PHE A 164 9.30 3.80 -3.68
C PHE A 164 8.24 3.11 -2.80
N GLN A 165 8.66 2.14 -1.99
CA GLN A 165 7.79 1.37 -1.10
C GLN A 165 7.12 2.19 0.00
N MET A 166 7.78 3.24 0.50
CA MET A 166 7.23 4.13 1.53
C MET A 166 6.08 4.98 0.99
N GLN A 167 5.99 5.16 -0.33
CA GLN A 167 4.86 5.85 -0.96
C GLN A 167 3.64 4.96 -1.18
N LEU A 168 3.79 3.63 -1.11
CA LEU A 168 2.73 2.63 -1.31
C LEU A 168 1.82 2.46 -0.08
N ILE A 169 1.43 3.57 0.55
CA ILE A 169 0.62 3.58 1.80
C ILE A 169 -0.87 3.84 1.55
N PHE A 170 -1.34 3.72 0.31
CA PHE A 170 -2.75 3.97 -0.01
C PHE A 170 -3.71 2.97 0.67
N ALA A 171 -3.23 1.75 0.97
CA ALA A 171 -3.99 0.73 1.64
C ALA A 171 -4.12 0.97 3.16
N LEU A 172 -3.21 1.74 3.77
CA LEU A 172 -3.27 2.11 5.19
C LEU A 172 -4.56 2.89 5.55
N PRO A 173 -4.96 3.96 4.83
CA PRO A 173 -6.25 4.59 5.08
C PRO A 173 -7.45 3.68 4.84
N LEU A 174 -7.37 2.78 3.85
CA LEU A 174 -8.43 1.78 3.59
C LEU A 174 -8.57 0.80 4.76
N PHE A 175 -7.46 0.35 5.33
CA PHE A 175 -7.46 -0.53 6.50
C PHE A 175 -8.23 0.11 7.66
N TYR A 176 -7.90 1.35 8.03
CA TYR A 176 -8.61 2.04 9.11
C TYR A 176 -10.06 2.36 8.76
N LEU A 177 -10.35 2.67 7.49
CA LEU A 177 -11.72 2.90 7.01
C LEU A 177 -12.58 1.65 7.22
N PHE A 178 -12.10 0.49 6.76
CA PHE A 178 -12.82 -0.76 6.91
C PHE A 178 -12.83 -1.27 8.35
N LEU A 179 -11.79 -1.00 9.13
CA LEU A 179 -11.78 -1.30 10.58
C LEU A 179 -12.91 -0.56 11.29
N LEU A 180 -13.02 0.76 11.07
CA LEU A 180 -14.08 1.57 11.66
C LEU A 180 -15.47 1.14 11.17
N ARG A 181 -15.62 0.86 9.88
CA ARG A 181 -16.89 0.38 9.32
C ARG A 181 -17.27 -1.00 9.86
N PHE A 182 -16.33 -1.93 9.95
CA PHE A 182 -16.55 -3.25 10.53
C PHE A 182 -17.02 -3.13 11.98
N LEU A 183 -16.32 -2.34 12.79
CA LEU A 183 -16.67 -2.14 14.19
C LEU A 183 -18.03 -1.46 14.36
N ARG A 184 -18.39 -0.49 13.49
CA ARG A 184 -19.64 0.28 13.60
C ARG A 184 -20.86 -0.39 12.95
N ARG A 185 -20.67 -1.02 11.78
CA ARG A 185 -21.75 -1.50 10.89
C ARG A 185 -21.87 -3.02 10.85
N GLN A 186 -20.80 -3.76 11.19
CA GLN A 186 -20.77 -5.22 11.27
C GLN A 186 -21.22 -5.92 9.98
N ARG A 187 -20.90 -5.35 8.81
CA ARG A 187 -21.22 -5.98 7.53
C ARG A 187 -20.08 -6.91 7.11
N VAL A 188 -20.43 -8.03 6.49
CA VAL A 188 -19.46 -8.98 5.93
C VAL A 188 -18.51 -8.30 4.95
N ALA A 189 -19.03 -7.41 4.10
CA ALA A 189 -18.22 -6.63 3.18
C ALA A 189 -17.16 -5.76 3.87
N ASP A 190 -17.41 -5.26 5.09
CA ASP A 190 -16.43 -4.46 5.83
C ASP A 190 -15.32 -5.35 6.41
N GLY A 191 -15.66 -6.58 6.86
CA GLY A 191 -14.66 -7.56 7.31
C GLY A 191 -13.76 -8.06 6.17
N ILE A 192 -14.34 -8.34 5.00
CA ILE A 192 -13.59 -8.68 3.78
C ILE A 192 -12.73 -7.50 3.33
N GLY A 193 -13.28 -6.28 3.33
CA GLY A 193 -12.54 -5.07 2.96
C GLY A 193 -11.37 -4.79 3.90
N LEU A 194 -11.52 -5.04 5.21
CA LEU A 194 -10.45 -4.92 6.20
C LEU A 194 -9.31 -5.91 5.91
N ALA A 195 -9.66 -7.18 5.72
CA ALA A 195 -8.72 -8.24 5.37
C ALA A 195 -7.95 -7.93 4.08
N PHE A 196 -8.67 -7.53 3.04
CA PHE A 196 -8.09 -7.20 1.75
C PHE A 196 -7.20 -5.95 1.82
N ALA A 197 -7.60 -4.90 2.55
CA ALA A 197 -6.78 -3.70 2.71
C ALA A 197 -5.48 -3.99 3.48
N TRP A 198 -5.53 -4.82 4.51
CA TRP A 198 -4.31 -5.26 5.21
C TRP A 198 -3.39 -6.04 4.27
N TRP A 199 -3.94 -7.01 3.55
CA TRP A 199 -3.17 -7.80 2.58
C TRP A 199 -2.56 -6.93 1.49
N LEU A 200 -3.32 -5.96 0.98
CA LEU A 200 -2.86 -5.03 -0.05
C LEU A 200 -1.71 -4.16 0.45
N GLN A 201 -1.74 -3.74 1.72
CA GLN A 201 -0.60 -3.09 2.35
C GLN A 201 0.58 -4.06 2.46
N ALA A 202 0.36 -5.30 2.93
CA ALA A 202 1.41 -6.29 3.14
C ALA A 202 2.16 -6.68 1.86
N VAL A 203 1.46 -6.78 0.73
CA VAL A 203 2.11 -7.04 -0.57
C VAL A 203 2.85 -5.82 -1.12
N CYS A 204 2.51 -4.60 -0.70
CA CYS A 204 3.23 -3.39 -1.11
C CYS A 204 4.44 -3.12 -0.21
N GLU A 205 4.24 -3.19 1.10
CA GLU A 205 5.21 -2.87 2.13
C GLU A 205 4.81 -3.62 3.43
N LEU A 206 5.58 -4.64 3.78
CA LEU A 206 5.23 -5.59 4.85
C LEU A 206 5.39 -4.97 6.25
N TYR A 207 6.37 -4.10 6.47
CA TYR A 207 6.63 -3.50 7.78
C TYR A 207 5.44 -2.64 8.25
N GLN A 208 4.89 -1.82 7.37
CA GLN A 208 3.71 -1.00 7.60
C GLN A 208 2.48 -1.87 7.85
N ALA A 209 2.34 -3.00 7.16
CA ALA A 209 1.26 -3.94 7.45
C ALA A 209 1.38 -4.56 8.85
N VAL A 210 2.60 -4.81 9.35
CA VAL A 210 2.81 -5.22 10.74
C VAL A 210 2.42 -4.10 11.69
N PHE A 211 2.84 -2.85 11.43
CA PHE A 211 2.45 -1.70 12.26
C PHE A 211 0.93 -1.50 12.32
N LEU A 212 0.20 -1.75 11.23
CA LEU A 212 -1.27 -1.72 11.24
C LEU A 212 -1.88 -2.72 12.24
N LEU A 213 -1.29 -3.91 12.39
CA LEU A 213 -1.74 -4.89 13.37
C LEU A 213 -1.39 -4.49 14.80
N LEU A 214 -0.31 -3.72 15.00
CA LEU A 214 0.06 -3.19 16.31
C LEU A 214 -0.84 -2.04 16.76
N THR A 215 -1.33 -1.22 15.82
CA THR A 215 -2.20 -0.08 16.14
C THR A 215 -3.69 -0.46 16.23
N ALA A 216 -4.14 -1.45 15.46
CA ALA A 216 -5.55 -1.83 15.40
C ALA A 216 -6.18 -2.19 16.77
N PRO A 217 -5.51 -2.92 17.69
CA PRO A 217 -6.07 -3.27 18.99
C PRO A 217 -6.50 -2.06 19.81
N PHE A 218 -5.78 -0.93 19.75
CA PHE A 218 -6.15 0.29 20.48
C PHE A 218 -7.48 0.87 19.98
N ILE A 219 -7.68 0.88 18.67
CA ILE A 219 -8.92 1.37 18.04
C ILE A 219 -10.08 0.40 18.34
N VAL A 220 -9.82 -0.91 18.22
CA VAL A 220 -10.79 -1.96 18.52
C VAL A 220 -11.23 -1.87 19.99
N ALA A 221 -10.29 -1.79 20.92
CA ALA A 221 -10.56 -1.67 22.34
C ALA A 221 -11.39 -0.43 22.66
N ALA A 222 -10.99 0.75 22.16
CA ALA A 222 -11.75 1.99 22.36
C ALA A 222 -13.19 1.90 21.81
N CYS A 223 -13.37 1.34 20.61
CA CYS A 223 -14.68 1.20 19.99
C CYS A 223 -15.58 0.17 20.69
N LEU A 224 -15.02 -0.94 21.16
CA LEU A 224 -15.76 -1.98 21.87
C LEU A 224 -16.07 -1.59 23.31
N ALA A 225 -15.18 -0.85 23.99
CA ALA A 225 -15.45 -0.27 25.30
C ALA A 225 -16.65 0.70 25.25
N ALA A 226 -16.76 1.49 24.18
CA ALA A 226 -17.90 2.39 23.98
C ALA A 226 -19.21 1.67 23.60
N ALA A 227 -19.14 0.42 23.13
CA ALA A 227 -20.32 -0.33 22.67
C ALA A 227 -20.14 -1.85 22.85
N PRO A 228 -20.04 -2.37 24.09
CA PRO A 228 -19.63 -3.76 24.36
C PRO A 228 -20.65 -4.78 23.85
N ARG A 229 -21.94 -4.42 23.78
CA ARG A 229 -23.01 -5.25 23.22
C ARG A 229 -22.77 -5.67 21.76
N ARG A 230 -21.85 -5.01 21.05
CA ARG A 230 -21.46 -5.38 19.69
C ARG A 230 -20.89 -6.80 19.59
N LEU A 231 -20.18 -7.26 20.62
CA LEU A 231 -19.62 -8.61 20.69
C LEU A 231 -20.68 -9.71 20.80
N LEU A 232 -21.87 -9.37 21.27
CA LEU A 232 -23.00 -10.31 21.35
C LEU A 232 -23.73 -10.47 20.02
N SER A 233 -23.41 -9.63 19.03
CA SER A 233 -24.05 -9.66 17.72
C SER A 233 -23.52 -10.80 16.86
N ARG A 234 -24.40 -11.68 16.38
CA ARG A 234 -24.06 -12.67 15.35
C ARG A 234 -23.42 -12.04 14.11
N ARG A 235 -23.85 -10.83 13.74
CA ARG A 235 -23.32 -10.10 12.57
C ARG A 235 -21.83 -9.76 12.73
N PHE A 236 -21.41 -9.43 13.95
CA PHE A 236 -20.01 -9.17 14.25
C PHE A 236 -19.14 -10.39 13.93
N TRP A 237 -19.51 -11.56 14.47
CA TRP A 237 -18.76 -12.80 14.27
C TRP A 237 -18.82 -13.31 12.84
N LEU A 238 -19.93 -13.13 12.12
CA LEU A 238 -20.00 -13.46 10.69
C LEU A 238 -19.05 -12.60 9.87
N ALA A 239 -19.01 -11.29 10.12
CA ALA A 239 -18.10 -10.39 9.43
C ALA A 239 -16.64 -10.65 9.81
N ALA A 240 -16.35 -10.96 11.08
CA ALA A 240 -15.03 -11.35 11.54
C ALA A 240 -14.57 -12.66 10.91
N GLY A 241 -15.43 -13.68 10.90
CA GLY A 241 -15.16 -14.98 10.28
C GLY A 241 -14.92 -14.86 8.77
N ALA A 242 -15.72 -14.07 8.05
CA ALA A 242 -15.48 -13.80 6.63
C ALA A 242 -14.16 -13.06 6.38
N GLY A 243 -13.81 -12.09 7.24
CA GLY A 243 -12.51 -11.41 7.20
C GLY A 243 -11.36 -12.38 7.43
N LEU A 244 -11.46 -13.25 8.44
CA LEU A 244 -10.46 -14.27 8.75
C LEU A 244 -10.26 -15.22 7.57
N LEU A 245 -11.34 -15.76 7.01
CA LEU A 245 -11.28 -16.63 5.83
C LEU A 245 -10.63 -15.93 4.64
N THR A 246 -10.92 -14.64 4.45
CA THR A 246 -10.32 -13.82 3.39
C THR A 246 -8.81 -13.66 3.61
N VAL A 247 -8.37 -13.30 4.82
CA VAL A 247 -6.93 -13.21 5.12
C VAL A 247 -6.26 -14.57 4.91
N CYS A 248 -6.81 -15.66 5.45
CA CYS A 248 -6.24 -17.00 5.28
C CYS A 248 -6.09 -17.38 3.80
N ALA A 249 -7.08 -17.08 2.95
CA ALA A 249 -6.99 -17.32 1.51
C ALA A 249 -5.91 -16.46 0.84
N LEU A 250 -5.73 -15.22 1.27
CA LEU A 250 -4.75 -14.27 0.73
C LEU A 250 -3.33 -14.45 1.29
N LEU A 251 -3.19 -15.13 2.44
CA LEU A 251 -1.88 -15.44 3.03
C LEU A 251 -1.09 -16.42 2.18
N HIS A 252 -1.75 -17.37 1.52
CA HIS A 252 -1.06 -18.33 0.66
C HIS A 252 -0.22 -17.62 -0.44
N PRO A 253 -0.80 -16.80 -1.33
CA PRO A 253 0.00 -16.14 -2.36
C PRO A 253 1.00 -15.10 -1.82
N LEU A 254 0.78 -14.57 -0.61
CA LEU A 254 1.74 -13.68 0.05
C LEU A 254 2.94 -14.46 0.58
N LEU A 255 2.72 -15.58 1.28
CA LEU A 255 3.75 -16.27 2.08
C LEU A 255 4.52 -17.33 1.31
N THR A 256 3.90 -18.00 0.33
CA THR A 256 4.56 -19.05 -0.47
C THR A 256 5.98 -18.66 -0.94
N PRO A 257 6.20 -17.50 -1.58
CA PRO A 257 7.56 -17.13 -2.01
C PRO A 257 8.56 -16.98 -0.86
N TYR A 258 8.15 -16.36 0.26
CA TYR A 258 9.02 -16.20 1.42
C TYR A 258 9.32 -17.52 2.13
N LEU A 259 8.37 -18.46 2.16
CA LEU A 259 8.57 -19.78 2.75
C LEU A 259 9.56 -20.62 1.94
N LEU A 260 9.46 -20.56 0.60
CA LEU A 260 10.44 -21.18 -0.29
C LEU A 260 11.83 -20.59 -0.05
N GLN A 261 11.94 -19.25 0.01
CA GLN A 261 13.21 -18.59 0.26
C GLN A 261 13.80 -18.95 1.63
N ARG A 262 12.96 -18.98 2.68
CA ARG A 262 13.39 -19.39 4.03
C ARG A 262 13.94 -20.82 4.04
N SER A 263 13.32 -21.74 3.30
CA SER A 263 13.74 -23.14 3.24
C SER A 263 15.06 -23.35 2.49
N SER A 264 15.42 -22.44 1.57
CA SER A 264 16.67 -22.50 0.80
C SER A 264 17.93 -22.25 1.63
N GLY A 265 17.80 -21.62 2.81
CA GLY A 265 18.94 -21.22 3.64
C GLY A 265 19.81 -20.11 3.04
N ALA A 266 19.40 -19.48 1.94
CA ALA A 266 20.20 -18.55 1.14
C ALA A 266 20.70 -17.31 1.91
N MET A 267 19.84 -16.65 2.69
CA MET A 267 20.22 -15.55 3.55
C MET A 267 19.72 -15.79 4.97
N GLN A 268 20.65 -15.79 5.92
CA GLN A 268 20.36 -15.81 7.34
C GLN A 268 20.93 -14.55 7.95
N ARG A 269 20.11 -13.82 8.69
CA ARG A 269 20.58 -12.69 9.50
C ARG A 269 20.84 -13.20 10.91
N PRO A 270 22.10 -13.24 11.39
CA PRO A 270 22.40 -13.69 12.74
C PRO A 270 21.63 -12.85 13.75
N ILE A 271 21.14 -13.48 14.82
CA ILE A 271 20.41 -12.76 15.87
C ILE A 271 21.25 -11.63 16.48
N GLY A 272 22.58 -11.80 16.54
CA GLY A 272 23.51 -10.77 17.01
C GLY A 272 23.47 -9.51 16.16
N GLU A 273 23.32 -9.64 14.85
CA GLU A 273 23.21 -8.50 13.93
C GLU A 273 21.84 -7.80 14.08
N VAL A 274 20.77 -8.58 14.29
CA VAL A 274 19.43 -8.03 14.58
C VAL A 274 19.45 -7.22 15.89
N VAL A 275 20.09 -7.76 16.92
CA VAL A 275 20.24 -7.05 18.21
C VAL A 275 21.08 -5.79 18.04
N LEU A 276 22.17 -5.84 17.28
CA LEU A 276 23.04 -4.69 17.02
C LEU A 276 22.28 -3.52 16.36
N HIS A 277 21.43 -3.81 15.38
CA HIS A 277 20.64 -2.79 14.67
C HIS A 277 19.24 -2.56 15.25
N SER A 278 18.93 -3.17 16.41
CA SER A 278 17.64 -2.96 17.06
C SER A 278 17.57 -1.60 17.74
N THR A 279 16.49 -0.85 17.49
CA THR A 279 16.20 0.38 18.22
C THR A 279 15.78 0.05 19.64
N GLN A 280 16.66 0.34 20.60
CA GLN A 280 16.33 0.19 22.02
C GLN A 280 15.40 1.33 22.46
N PRO A 281 14.47 1.11 23.41
CA PRO A 281 13.59 2.18 23.91
C PRO A 281 14.36 3.41 24.43
N LEU A 282 15.57 3.19 24.95
CA LEU A 282 16.47 4.23 25.46
C LEU A 282 17.35 4.86 24.37
N ALA A 283 17.34 4.35 23.13
CA ALA A 283 18.16 4.87 22.03
C ALA A 283 17.83 6.33 21.69
N TYR A 284 16.59 6.77 21.93
CA TYR A 284 16.17 8.18 21.77
C TYR A 284 16.81 9.12 22.80
N LEU A 285 17.39 8.59 23.88
CA LEU A 285 18.11 9.34 24.91
C LEU A 285 19.63 9.32 24.70
N LEU A 286 20.12 8.51 23.75
CA LEU A 286 21.53 8.45 23.41
C LEU A 286 21.84 9.52 22.35
N PRO A 287 22.96 10.24 22.49
CA PRO A 287 23.37 11.20 21.47
C PRO A 287 23.60 10.50 20.12
N PHE A 288 23.09 11.10 19.04
CA PHE A 288 23.31 10.67 17.65
C PHE A 288 24.81 10.84 17.29
N ASN A 289 25.64 9.83 17.57
CA ASN A 289 26.94 9.54 16.94
C ASN A 289 27.72 8.50 17.77
N ARG A 290 27.40 7.22 17.59
CA ARG A 290 28.33 6.13 17.85
C ARG A 290 28.28 5.15 16.70
#